data_AF-A0A5C9AQQ9-F1
#
_entry.id   AF-A0A5C9AQQ9-F1
#
_cell.length_a   1.000
_cell.length_b   1.000
_cell.length_c   1.000
_cell.angle_alpha   90.00
_cell.angle_beta   90.00
_cell.angle_gamma   90.00
#
_symmetry.space_group_name_H-M   'P 1'
#
loop_
_entity.id
_entity.type
_entity.pdbx_description
1 polymer ?
#
loop_
_entity_poly.entity_id
_entity_poly.type
_entity_poly.pdbx_seq_one_letter_code
_entity_poly.pdbx_strand_id
1 'polypeptide(L)'
;MTPVKVWQERVEIPTYETGPQDIHPMFLENRVYQGSSGAVYPYGVTDTLSEQKTLKSWQAVWLENDYIKVMILPELGGRVHRAWDKVKQRDFVYHNEVIKPALVGLLGPWISGGIEFNWPQHHRPTTFMPVDFTLEAHEDGAQTVWVGETEPMHGLQVMTGFTLRPDRAALEIASRVYNGNATPRHFLWWANPAVKGGEGHQSVFPPDVTAVFDHGKRAVSAFPIATGTYYKVDYSAGVDISRYKNVPVPTSYMAEKSQYDFVGAWCHDEDGGLLHVANHHIAPGKKQWSWGHSEFGQAWDKSLTDNNGPYIELMTGIFADNQPDFTWLDAYEEKRFEQYFLPYHSLGMVQNASRDAVIKLQRSERGIEWGLYAISPLNGYRLAIREIGKCNALLDDAVALMPATAIQGVLHGINPERLTIELSDADGNIVLSYQEHQPQELPLPDVAKAPLAAQDITSTDEAWFIGQHLEQYHHASRSPFDYYLRGVALDPLDYRCNLALAMLEYNRADFPQAVAYATQALKRAHALNKNPQCGQASLIRASAYERQGQYQQA
;
A
#
# COMPACT_ATOMS: atom_id res chain seq x y z
N MET A 1 -0.74 0.03 -33.75
CA MET A 1 -0.94 0.70 -32.44
C MET A 1 0.14 1.75 -32.30
N THR A 2 -0.16 2.88 -31.66
CA THR A 2 0.81 3.95 -31.45
C THR A 2 1.78 3.55 -30.33
N PRO A 3 3.10 3.55 -30.55
CA PRO A 3 4.06 3.32 -29.46
C PRO A 3 3.87 4.34 -28.34
N VAL A 4 4.16 3.92 -27.11
CA VAL A 4 4.08 4.80 -25.94
C VAL A 4 5.14 5.89 -26.06
N LYS A 5 4.75 7.12 -25.73
CA LYS A 5 5.66 8.27 -25.69
C LYS A 5 6.21 8.43 -24.29
N VAL A 6 7.51 8.70 -24.20
CA VAL A 6 8.18 9.09 -22.97
C VAL A 6 9.05 10.32 -23.24
N TRP A 7 9.00 11.34 -22.38
CA TRP A 7 9.84 12.52 -22.49
C TRP A 7 10.08 13.18 -21.14
N GLN A 8 11.12 14.01 -21.10
CA GLN A 8 11.47 14.85 -19.96
C GLN A 8 11.06 16.30 -20.25
N GLU A 9 10.54 16.99 -19.24
CA GLU A 9 10.07 18.37 -19.38
C GLU A 9 10.33 19.16 -18.09
N ARG A 10 10.72 20.43 -18.20
CA ARG A 10 10.72 21.35 -17.06
C ARG A 10 9.34 22.00 -16.99
N VAL A 11 8.59 21.66 -15.94
CA VAL A 11 7.24 22.19 -15.71
C VAL A 11 7.28 23.24 -14.60
N GLU A 12 6.52 24.30 -14.75
CA GLU A 12 6.39 25.35 -13.73
C GLU A 12 5.15 25.08 -12.89
N ILE A 13 5.33 24.81 -11.59
CA ILE A 13 4.24 24.53 -10.65
C ILE A 13 4.31 25.54 -9.51
N PRO A 14 3.21 26.25 -9.19
CA PRO A 14 3.14 27.06 -7.99
C PRO A 14 3.52 26.25 -6.76
N THR A 15 4.42 26.76 -5.93
CA THR A 15 5.03 26.02 -4.84
C THR A 15 5.13 26.90 -3.59
N TYR A 16 4.74 26.34 -2.46
CA TYR A 16 5.10 26.84 -1.14
C TYR A 16 6.35 26.08 -0.69
N GLU A 17 7.46 26.79 -0.48
CA GLU A 17 8.73 26.15 -0.14
C GLU A 17 8.78 25.70 1.32
N THR A 18 9.71 24.80 1.62
CA THR A 18 10.02 24.37 2.99
C THR A 18 11.19 25.17 3.54
N GLY A 19 11.28 25.27 4.86
CA GLY A 19 12.50 25.78 5.51
C GLY A 19 13.69 24.82 5.34
N PRO A 20 14.88 25.21 5.81
CA PRO A 20 16.03 24.32 5.84
C PRO A 20 15.77 23.11 6.75
N GLN A 21 16.40 21.99 6.43
CA GLN A 21 16.47 20.84 7.32
C GLN A 21 17.37 21.18 8.53
N ASP A 22 16.95 20.77 9.73
CA ASP A 22 17.80 20.90 10.91
C ASP A 22 19.07 20.05 10.74
N ILE A 23 20.21 20.64 11.05
CA ILE A 23 21.54 20.02 10.93
C ILE A 23 21.90 19.17 12.14
N HIS A 24 21.16 19.29 13.26
CA HIS A 24 21.41 18.51 14.46
C HIS A 24 20.81 17.10 14.31
N PRO A 25 21.57 16.03 14.61
CA PRO A 25 21.04 14.67 14.55
C PRO A 25 19.93 14.49 15.60
N MET A 26 18.80 13.91 15.18
CA MET A 26 17.66 13.64 16.05
C MET A 26 17.43 12.14 16.21
N PHE A 27 17.45 11.69 17.47
CA PHE A 27 17.19 10.31 17.89
C PHE A 27 15.77 10.25 18.46
N LEU A 28 14.79 10.05 17.57
CA LEU A 28 13.36 10.10 17.86
C LEU A 28 12.73 8.72 17.95
N GLU A 29 13.47 7.72 18.43
CA GLU A 29 13.05 6.31 18.41
C GLU A 29 11.76 6.08 19.23
N ASN A 30 11.56 6.90 20.28
CA ASN A 30 10.40 6.82 21.16
C ASN A 30 9.24 7.76 20.77
N ARG A 31 9.40 8.57 19.71
CA ARG A 31 8.29 9.35 19.15
C ARG A 31 7.33 8.38 18.47
N VAL A 32 6.04 8.42 18.82
CA VAL A 32 5.03 7.66 18.09
C VAL A 32 4.71 8.38 16.78
N TYR A 33 4.95 7.70 15.66
CA TYR A 33 4.58 8.15 14.33
C TYR A 33 3.74 7.07 13.66
N GLN A 34 2.44 7.34 13.51
CA GLN A 34 1.46 6.40 12.93
C GLN A 34 1.48 4.98 13.52
N GLY A 35 1.78 4.88 14.83
CA GLY A 35 1.82 3.63 15.58
C GLY A 35 3.20 2.98 15.67
N SER A 36 4.18 3.42 14.88
CA SER A 36 5.57 2.95 14.93
C SER A 36 6.53 4.03 15.42
N SER A 37 7.82 3.71 15.47
CA SER A 37 8.91 4.62 15.79
C SER A 37 8.99 5.78 14.80
N GLY A 38 9.16 6.99 15.33
CA GLY A 38 9.40 8.22 14.59
C GLY A 38 10.88 8.53 14.39
N ALA A 39 11.75 7.51 14.42
CA ALA A 39 13.17 7.66 14.14
C ALA A 39 13.39 8.30 12.76
N VAL A 40 14.38 9.17 12.68
CA VAL A 40 14.69 9.94 11.45
C VAL A 40 16.15 9.90 11.07
N TYR A 41 17.05 9.59 12.00
CA TYR A 41 18.48 9.50 11.73
C TYR A 41 18.78 8.51 10.59
N PRO A 42 19.63 8.86 9.60
CA PRO A 42 20.54 10.01 9.58
C PRO A 42 19.97 11.30 8.97
N TYR A 43 18.69 11.34 8.65
CA TYR A 43 18.05 12.56 8.18
C TYR A 43 17.81 13.56 9.32
N GLY A 44 17.90 14.84 9.00
CA GLY A 44 17.31 15.90 9.81
C GLY A 44 15.82 16.06 9.53
N VAL A 45 15.17 16.90 10.32
CA VAL A 45 13.73 17.22 10.20
C VAL A 45 13.59 18.66 9.74
N THR A 46 12.59 18.94 8.92
CA THR A 46 12.17 20.30 8.59
C THR A 46 10.86 20.61 9.30
N ASP A 47 10.84 21.63 10.13
CA ASP A 47 9.70 22.02 10.98
C ASP A 47 9.09 23.37 10.61
N THR A 48 9.56 23.97 9.52
CA THR A 48 9.13 25.28 9.04
C THR A 48 8.70 25.21 7.58
N LEU A 49 7.64 25.94 7.25
CA LEU A 49 7.05 26.02 5.91
C LEU A 49 6.92 27.49 5.53
N SER A 50 7.17 27.81 4.27
CA SER A 50 6.97 29.15 3.74
C SER A 50 5.48 29.39 3.44
N GLU A 51 4.97 30.55 3.82
CA GLU A 51 3.65 31.03 3.40
C GLU A 51 3.69 31.74 2.03
N GLN A 52 4.88 31.91 1.45
CA GLN A 52 5.06 32.54 0.15
C GLN A 52 4.97 31.51 -0.96
N LYS A 53 3.99 31.72 -1.85
CA LYS A 53 3.84 30.97 -3.09
C LYS A 53 4.75 31.55 -4.17
N THR A 54 5.62 30.71 -4.73
CA THR A 54 6.49 31.06 -5.86
C THR A 54 6.22 30.13 -7.04
N LEU A 55 6.52 30.58 -8.26
CA LEU A 55 6.51 29.69 -9.41
C LEU A 55 7.86 28.98 -9.47
N LYS A 56 7.85 27.65 -9.32
CA LYS A 56 9.07 26.85 -9.30
C LYS A 56 9.11 25.89 -10.48
N SER A 57 10.28 25.77 -11.08
CA SER A 57 10.54 24.83 -12.16
C SER A 57 10.94 23.47 -11.59
N TRP A 58 10.21 22.42 -11.98
CA TRP A 58 10.40 21.03 -11.58
C TRP A 58 10.73 20.15 -12.79
N GLN A 59 11.56 19.13 -12.60
CA GLN A 59 11.81 18.10 -13.62
C GLN A 59 10.66 17.09 -13.60
N ALA A 60 9.88 17.06 -14.68
CA ALA A 60 8.87 16.04 -14.92
C ALA A 60 9.38 14.99 -15.91
N VAL A 61 8.91 13.76 -15.73
CA VAL A 61 9.02 12.68 -16.71
C VAL A 61 7.62 12.23 -17.06
N TRP A 62 7.27 12.27 -18.33
CA TRP A 62 5.93 11.95 -18.81
C TRP A 62 5.91 10.61 -19.51
N LEU A 63 4.81 9.87 -19.31
CA LEU A 63 4.41 8.72 -20.10
C LEU A 63 3.04 8.99 -20.73
N GLU A 64 2.86 8.67 -22.00
CA GLU A 64 1.58 8.86 -22.69
C GLU A 64 1.31 7.76 -23.71
N ASN A 65 0.11 7.16 -23.64
CA ASN A 65 -0.45 6.30 -24.68
C ASN A 65 -1.79 6.87 -25.18
N ASP A 66 -2.57 6.10 -25.94
CA ASP A 66 -3.84 6.58 -26.51
C ASP A 66 -4.91 6.85 -25.42
N TYR A 67 -4.79 6.24 -24.24
CA TYR A 67 -5.82 6.22 -23.20
C TYR A 67 -5.49 7.08 -21.97
N ILE A 68 -4.23 7.09 -21.54
CA ILE A 68 -3.81 7.80 -20.33
C ILE A 68 -2.49 8.55 -20.51
N LYS A 69 -2.33 9.60 -19.71
CA LYS A 69 -1.11 10.42 -19.62
C LYS A 69 -0.70 10.58 -18.15
N VAL A 70 0.54 10.25 -17.84
CA VAL A 70 1.07 10.18 -16.47
C VAL A 70 2.28 11.10 -16.33
N MET A 71 2.29 11.95 -15.31
CA MET A 71 3.44 12.77 -14.91
C MET A 71 4.08 12.18 -13.66
N ILE A 72 5.38 11.90 -13.73
CA ILE A 72 6.22 11.53 -12.59
C ILE A 72 7.10 12.72 -12.22
N LEU A 73 7.28 12.99 -10.93
CA LEU A 73 8.18 14.03 -10.41
C LEU A 73 9.34 13.38 -9.62
N PRO A 74 10.48 13.08 -10.27
CA PRO A 74 11.67 12.56 -9.60
C PRO A 74 12.17 13.45 -8.46
N GLU A 75 12.04 14.77 -8.58
CA GLU A 75 12.46 15.73 -7.54
C GLU A 75 11.58 15.70 -6.27
N LEU A 76 10.45 14.98 -6.29
CA LEU A 76 9.51 14.82 -5.17
C LEU A 76 9.23 13.33 -4.90
N GLY A 77 10.29 12.59 -4.56
CA GLY A 77 10.23 11.17 -4.25
C GLY A 77 9.92 10.29 -5.46
N GLY A 78 9.92 10.80 -6.69
CA GLY A 78 9.51 10.01 -7.86
C GLY A 78 8.03 9.63 -7.83
N ARG A 79 7.18 10.44 -7.18
CA ARG A 79 5.74 10.22 -7.14
C ARG A 79 5.11 10.34 -8.53
N VAL A 80 3.97 9.69 -8.72
CA VAL A 80 3.05 10.05 -9.81
C VAL A 80 2.34 11.32 -9.37
N HIS A 81 2.65 12.46 -9.97
CA HIS A 81 2.03 13.74 -9.60
C HIS A 81 0.67 13.92 -10.28
N ARG A 82 0.52 13.41 -11.51
CA ARG A 82 -0.70 13.51 -12.30
C ARG A 82 -0.95 12.22 -13.06
N ALA A 83 -2.21 11.76 -13.11
CA ALA A 83 -2.64 10.69 -13.98
C ALA A 83 -3.98 11.07 -14.64
N TRP A 84 -3.93 11.32 -15.94
CA TRP A 84 -5.01 11.87 -16.75
C TRP A 84 -5.64 10.79 -17.62
N ASP A 85 -6.96 10.66 -17.54
CA ASP A 85 -7.81 9.84 -18.39
C ASP A 85 -8.16 10.64 -19.66
N LYS A 86 -7.58 10.25 -20.80
CA LYS A 86 -7.81 10.90 -22.10
C LYS A 86 -9.19 10.55 -22.70
N VAL A 87 -9.86 9.51 -22.20
CA VAL A 87 -11.18 9.11 -22.69
C VAL A 87 -12.26 9.97 -22.05
N LYS A 88 -12.22 10.13 -20.73
CA LYS A 88 -13.20 10.97 -19.99
C LYS A 88 -12.73 12.40 -19.76
N GLN A 89 -11.52 12.76 -20.18
CA GLN A 89 -10.94 14.10 -20.05
C GLN A 89 -10.96 14.59 -18.59
N ARG A 90 -10.41 13.78 -17.68
CA ARG A 90 -10.33 14.07 -16.24
C ARG A 90 -9.09 13.47 -15.61
N ASP A 91 -8.70 14.00 -14.46
CA ASP A 91 -7.66 13.40 -13.62
C ASP A 91 -8.28 12.27 -12.79
N PHE A 92 -7.86 11.02 -13.01
CA PHE A 92 -8.38 9.86 -12.24
C PHE A 92 -7.60 9.61 -10.95
N VAL A 93 -6.43 10.23 -10.83
CA VAL A 93 -5.73 10.47 -9.57
C VAL A 93 -5.82 11.96 -9.28
N TYR A 94 -6.15 12.35 -8.05
CA TYR A 94 -6.29 13.76 -7.66
C TYR A 94 -5.01 14.54 -7.98
N HIS A 95 -5.12 15.48 -8.91
CA HIS A 95 -4.04 16.37 -9.31
C HIS A 95 -4.13 17.66 -8.51
N ASN A 96 -3.14 17.88 -7.63
CA ASN A 96 -2.98 19.13 -6.92
C ASN A 96 -2.16 20.09 -7.79
N GLU A 97 -2.74 21.21 -8.20
CA GLU A 97 -2.10 22.17 -9.09
C GLU A 97 -1.03 23.03 -8.38
N VAL A 98 -0.87 22.84 -7.07
CA VAL A 98 0.13 23.51 -6.23
C VAL A 98 0.92 22.49 -5.42
N ILE A 99 2.24 22.69 -5.31
CA ILE A 99 3.07 21.97 -4.34
C ILE A 99 2.97 22.72 -3.01
N LYS A 100 2.09 22.26 -2.13
CA LYS A 100 1.80 22.90 -0.83
C LYS A 100 2.05 21.93 0.32
N PRO A 101 3.26 21.93 0.90
CA PRO A 101 3.61 21.00 1.97
C PRO A 101 2.90 21.34 3.29
N ALA A 102 2.64 20.30 4.07
CA ALA A 102 2.28 20.35 5.48
C ALA A 102 3.25 19.49 6.30
N LEU A 103 3.33 19.72 7.62
CA LEU A 103 4.19 18.97 8.55
C LEU A 103 3.57 17.62 8.94
N VAL A 104 3.31 16.77 7.95
CA VAL A 104 2.69 15.43 8.10
C VAL A 104 3.70 14.30 7.90
N GLY A 105 4.70 14.51 7.04
CA GLY A 105 5.71 13.52 6.70
C GLY A 105 6.61 13.18 7.88
N LEU A 106 7.32 12.04 7.80
CA LEU A 106 8.22 11.60 8.86
C LEU A 106 9.31 12.66 9.15
N LEU A 107 9.87 13.24 8.07
CA LEU A 107 10.87 14.32 8.11
C LEU A 107 10.25 15.73 8.12
N GLY A 108 8.92 15.83 8.28
CA GLY A 108 8.17 17.07 8.28
C GLY A 108 7.39 17.28 6.97
N PRO A 109 7.99 17.81 5.89
CA PRO A 109 7.27 18.16 4.68
C PRO A 109 6.62 16.96 3.99
N TRP A 110 5.34 17.09 3.69
CA TRP A 110 4.56 16.13 2.90
C TRP A 110 3.49 16.90 2.10
N ILE A 111 3.19 16.46 0.88
CA ILE A 111 2.20 17.09 0.01
C ILE A 111 1.09 16.11 -0.37
N SER A 112 -0.14 16.62 -0.48
CA SER A 112 -1.30 15.88 -0.97
C SER A 112 -1.30 15.72 -2.48
N GLY A 113 -2.10 14.78 -2.96
CA GLY A 113 -2.31 14.53 -4.39
C GLY A 113 -1.29 13.58 -5.03
N GLY A 114 -1.65 13.10 -6.21
CA GLY A 114 -0.87 12.10 -6.92
C GLY A 114 -0.96 10.70 -6.30
N ILE A 115 0.04 9.88 -6.58
CA ILE A 115 0.30 8.59 -5.92
C ILE A 115 1.67 8.68 -5.25
N GLU A 116 1.68 8.66 -3.92
CA GLU A 116 2.89 8.52 -3.13
C GLU A 116 3.23 7.03 -2.91
N PHE A 117 4.48 6.64 -3.11
CA PHE A 117 4.96 5.29 -2.85
C PHE A 117 5.72 5.27 -1.52
N ASN A 118 5.05 4.78 -0.49
CA ASN A 118 5.56 4.80 0.87
C ASN A 118 6.46 3.60 1.13
N TRP A 119 7.74 3.88 1.37
CA TRP A 119 8.76 2.90 1.71
C TRP A 119 9.97 3.63 2.34
N PRO A 120 10.87 2.93 3.07
CA PRO A 120 10.57 1.70 3.78
C PRO A 120 9.62 1.93 4.97
N GLN A 121 9.11 3.17 5.15
CA GLN A 121 8.13 3.55 6.16
C GLN A 121 7.03 4.42 5.53
N HIS A 122 5.92 4.57 6.26
CA HIS A 122 4.77 5.39 5.90
C HIS A 122 4.63 6.55 6.91
N HIS A 123 4.45 7.81 6.49
CA HIS A 123 4.74 8.29 5.13
C HIS A 123 6.24 8.15 4.79
N ARG A 124 6.57 8.07 3.50
CA ARG A 124 7.95 7.94 3.02
C ARG A 124 8.86 9.01 3.63
N PRO A 125 10.03 8.65 4.19
CA PRO A 125 10.98 9.64 4.72
C PRO A 125 11.39 10.67 3.66
N THR A 126 11.77 10.19 2.48
CA THR A 126 12.24 10.97 1.33
C THR A 126 11.13 11.47 0.40
N THR A 127 9.87 11.57 0.85
CA THR A 127 8.72 11.99 -0.01
C THR A 127 8.92 13.35 -0.68
N PHE A 128 9.70 14.24 -0.05
CA PHE A 128 10.01 15.59 -0.51
C PHE A 128 11.48 15.75 -0.95
N MET A 129 12.16 14.64 -1.26
CA MET A 129 13.56 14.60 -1.71
C MET A 129 13.66 14.05 -3.13
N PRO A 130 14.71 14.42 -3.90
CA PRO A 130 14.90 13.89 -5.23
C PRO A 130 15.31 12.41 -5.21
N VAL A 131 14.91 11.69 -6.25
CA VAL A 131 15.33 10.32 -6.55
C VAL A 131 15.94 10.22 -7.94
N ASP A 132 16.75 9.19 -8.17
CA ASP A 132 17.28 8.89 -9.49
C ASP A 132 16.20 8.28 -10.39
N PHE A 133 16.32 8.47 -11.69
CA PHE A 133 15.45 7.84 -12.67
C PHE A 133 16.17 7.43 -13.96
N THR A 134 15.61 6.44 -14.66
CA THR A 134 16.04 6.04 -16.01
C THR A 134 14.84 5.64 -16.87
N LEU A 135 15.01 5.67 -18.18
CA LEU A 135 13.98 5.35 -19.17
C LEU A 135 14.35 4.06 -19.89
N GLU A 136 13.40 3.15 -20.04
CA GLU A 136 13.57 1.88 -20.72
C GLU A 136 12.48 1.72 -21.80
N ALA A 137 12.92 1.42 -23.02
CA ALA A 137 12.04 1.15 -24.16
C ALA A 137 11.93 -0.37 -24.37
N HIS A 138 10.72 -0.85 -24.67
CA HIS A 138 10.43 -2.26 -24.92
C HIS A 138 10.13 -2.53 -26.39
N GLU A 139 10.40 -3.75 -26.85
CA GLU A 139 10.19 -4.17 -28.26
C GLU A 139 8.71 -4.11 -28.69
N ASP A 140 7.77 -4.29 -27.75
CA ASP A 140 6.32 -4.20 -27.97
C ASP A 140 5.80 -2.75 -28.06
N GLY A 141 6.69 -1.76 -27.93
CA GLY A 141 6.35 -0.34 -27.94
C GLY A 141 5.92 0.21 -26.58
N ALA A 142 5.97 -0.58 -25.50
CA ALA A 142 5.83 -0.08 -24.14
C ALA A 142 7.03 0.79 -23.74
N GLN A 143 6.84 1.64 -22.73
CA GLN A 143 7.90 2.44 -22.11
C GLN A 143 7.80 2.33 -20.60
N THR A 144 8.95 2.19 -19.94
CA THR A 144 9.06 2.19 -18.48
C THR A 144 9.91 3.36 -18.01
N VAL A 145 9.42 4.08 -17.01
CA VAL A 145 10.21 5.02 -16.21
C VAL A 145 10.55 4.34 -14.89
N TRP A 146 11.82 4.03 -14.68
CA TRP A 146 12.31 3.55 -13.39
C TRP A 146 12.69 4.72 -12.51
N VAL A 147 12.24 4.72 -11.26
CA VAL A 147 12.75 5.59 -10.19
C VAL A 147 13.35 4.73 -9.08
N GLY A 148 14.36 5.23 -8.38
CA GLY A 148 14.97 4.47 -7.29
C GLY A 148 15.86 5.30 -6.38
N GLU A 149 16.16 4.76 -5.21
CA GLU A 149 17.12 5.33 -4.27
C GLU A 149 17.69 4.23 -3.36
N THR A 150 18.80 4.56 -2.68
CA THR A 150 19.28 3.81 -1.51
C THR A 150 18.94 4.61 -0.26
N GLU A 151 18.14 4.03 0.62
CA GLU A 151 17.70 4.63 1.87
C GLU A 151 18.71 4.35 3.00
N PRO A 152 19.49 5.37 3.45
CA PRO A 152 20.42 5.26 4.57
C PRO A 152 19.84 4.91 5.95
N MET A 153 18.57 5.19 6.29
CA MET A 153 18.01 4.87 7.62
C MET A 153 18.14 3.37 7.95
N HIS A 154 17.90 2.52 6.95
CA HIS A 154 17.91 1.07 7.11
C HIS A 154 18.95 0.38 6.21
N GLY A 155 19.61 1.12 5.32
CA GLY A 155 20.52 0.58 4.32
C GLY A 155 19.80 -0.29 3.29
N LEU A 156 18.58 0.11 2.89
CA LEU A 156 17.74 -0.62 1.95
C LEU A 156 17.73 0.06 0.59
N GLN A 157 17.41 -0.69 -0.46
CA GLN A 157 17.33 -0.17 -1.82
C GLN A 157 15.95 -0.41 -2.40
N VAL A 158 15.44 0.55 -3.16
CA VAL A 158 14.23 0.38 -3.97
C VAL A 158 14.45 0.78 -5.41
N MET A 159 13.78 0.06 -6.31
CA MET A 159 13.49 0.51 -7.66
C MET A 159 11.99 0.31 -7.93
N THR A 160 11.36 1.30 -8.55
CA THR A 160 9.94 1.27 -8.95
C THR A 160 9.81 1.71 -10.40
N GLY A 161 9.30 0.82 -11.25
CA GLY A 161 9.10 1.02 -12.67
C GLY A 161 7.65 1.34 -12.97
N PHE A 162 7.41 2.45 -13.65
CA PHE A 162 6.11 2.88 -14.16
C PHE A 162 6.02 2.59 -15.64
N THR A 163 5.14 1.67 -16.03
CA THR A 163 5.02 1.21 -17.41
C THR A 163 3.67 1.56 -18.00
N LEU A 164 3.67 2.14 -19.19
CA LEU A 164 2.50 2.18 -20.06
C LEU A 164 2.73 1.24 -21.25
N ARG A 165 1.65 0.58 -21.68
CA ARG A 165 1.61 -0.24 -22.90
C ARG A 165 0.75 0.42 -23.97
N PRO A 166 1.01 0.20 -25.28
CA PRO A 166 0.20 0.79 -26.36
C PRO A 166 -1.29 0.46 -26.29
N ASP A 167 -1.64 -0.73 -25.84
CA ASP A 167 -2.99 -1.33 -25.93
C ASP A 167 -3.69 -1.45 -24.58
N ARG A 168 -3.22 -0.76 -23.54
CA ARG A 168 -3.78 -0.86 -22.20
C ARG A 168 -4.11 0.49 -21.58
N ALA A 169 -5.31 0.62 -21.02
CA ALA A 169 -5.74 1.80 -20.28
C ALA A 169 -5.39 1.68 -18.78
N ALA A 170 -4.13 1.36 -18.46
CA ALA A 170 -3.67 1.20 -17.08
C ALA A 170 -2.20 1.60 -16.93
N LEU A 171 -1.86 2.13 -15.76
CA LEU A 171 -0.49 2.30 -15.29
C LEU A 171 -0.05 1.03 -14.57
N GLU A 172 0.95 0.35 -15.13
CA GLU A 172 1.58 -0.81 -14.47
C GLU A 172 2.74 -0.32 -13.60
N ILE A 173 2.86 -0.88 -12.41
CA ILE A 173 3.89 -0.54 -11.43
C ILE A 173 4.57 -1.82 -11.02
N ALA A 174 5.89 -1.88 -11.18
CA ALA A 174 6.71 -3.01 -10.74
C ALA A 174 7.80 -2.50 -9.80
N SER A 175 7.86 -3.05 -8.59
CA SER A 175 8.83 -2.61 -7.59
C SER A 175 9.73 -3.74 -7.12
N ARG A 176 10.95 -3.38 -6.73
CA ARG A 176 11.97 -4.26 -6.19
C ARG A 176 12.54 -3.62 -4.93
N VAL A 177 12.45 -4.33 -3.81
CA VAL A 177 13.07 -3.91 -2.55
C VAL A 177 14.16 -4.91 -2.22
N TYR A 178 15.38 -4.41 -1.99
CA TYR A 178 16.56 -5.23 -1.75
C TYR A 178 17.24 -4.85 -0.43
N ASN A 179 17.58 -5.87 0.36
CA ASN A 179 18.36 -5.73 1.56
C ASN A 179 19.82 -6.11 1.31
N GLY A 180 20.70 -5.13 1.14
CA GLY A 180 22.14 -5.37 0.99
C GLY A 180 22.89 -5.68 2.28
N ASN A 181 22.21 -5.74 3.43
CA ASN A 181 22.83 -5.93 4.74
C ASN A 181 23.02 -7.41 5.11
N ALA A 182 23.96 -7.68 6.00
CA ALA A 182 24.21 -9.01 6.58
C ALA A 182 23.16 -9.43 7.64
N THR A 183 22.26 -8.52 8.01
CA THR A 183 21.18 -8.75 8.97
C THR A 183 19.82 -8.49 8.31
N PRO A 184 18.76 -9.20 8.72
CA PRO A 184 17.41 -8.89 8.29
C PRO A 184 17.03 -7.43 8.59
N ARG A 185 16.11 -6.91 7.78
CA ARG A 185 15.53 -5.56 7.90
C ARG A 185 14.03 -5.64 7.75
N HIS A 186 13.35 -4.55 8.05
CA HIS A 186 11.93 -4.40 7.83
C HIS A 186 11.69 -3.30 6.82
N PHE A 187 10.65 -3.47 6.02
CA PHE A 187 10.09 -2.39 5.24
C PHE A 187 8.57 -2.48 5.25
N LEU A 188 7.94 -1.33 5.11
CA LEU A 188 6.54 -1.18 4.86
C LEU A 188 6.38 -0.63 3.45
N TRP A 189 5.45 -1.18 2.69
CA TRP A 189 5.10 -0.65 1.37
C TRP A 189 3.61 -0.32 1.28
N TRP A 190 3.29 0.94 0.99
CA TRP A 190 1.94 1.36 0.61
C TRP A 190 1.98 2.32 -0.57
N ALA A 191 1.28 1.98 -1.65
CA ALA A 191 0.94 2.98 -2.66
C ALA A 191 -0.26 3.78 -2.16
N ASN A 192 -0.13 5.11 -2.15
CA ASN A 192 -1.10 6.05 -1.60
C ASN A 192 -1.64 6.97 -2.71
N PRO A 193 -2.57 6.48 -3.56
CA PRO A 193 -3.26 7.32 -4.53
C PRO A 193 -4.27 8.22 -3.81
N ALA A 194 -4.14 9.51 -4.05
CA ALA A 194 -5.18 10.47 -3.75
C ALA A 194 -6.25 10.41 -4.84
N VAL A 195 -7.52 10.41 -4.45
CA VAL A 195 -8.67 10.55 -5.35
C VAL A 195 -9.58 11.66 -4.86
N LYS A 196 -10.33 12.26 -5.78
CA LYS A 196 -11.22 13.39 -5.44
C LYS A 196 -12.23 12.99 -4.38
N GLY A 197 -12.30 13.78 -3.32
CA GLY A 197 -13.29 13.65 -2.24
C GLY A 197 -14.60 14.39 -2.57
N GLY A 198 -15.34 14.77 -1.54
CA GLY A 198 -16.59 15.53 -1.69
C GLY A 198 -17.85 14.67 -1.77
N GLU A 199 -19.01 15.31 -1.98
CA GLU A 199 -20.33 14.70 -1.86
C GLU A 199 -20.55 13.48 -2.77
N GLY A 200 -20.05 13.54 -4.01
CA GLY A 200 -20.15 12.47 -4.98
C GLY A 200 -19.16 11.32 -4.78
N HIS A 201 -18.25 11.39 -3.81
CA HIS A 201 -17.24 10.36 -3.61
C HIS A 201 -17.77 9.14 -2.86
N GLN A 202 -17.44 7.94 -3.36
CA GLN A 202 -17.69 6.67 -2.70
C GLN A 202 -16.55 5.68 -2.94
N SER A 203 -16.07 5.04 -1.88
CA SER A 203 -15.07 3.98 -1.99
C SER A 203 -15.68 2.66 -2.45
N VAL A 204 -14.93 1.96 -3.28
CA VAL A 204 -15.30 0.70 -3.91
C VAL A 204 -14.41 -0.40 -3.34
N PHE A 205 -14.83 -0.98 -2.21
CA PHE A 205 -14.19 -2.17 -1.67
C PHE A 205 -14.80 -3.43 -2.29
N PRO A 206 -14.06 -4.54 -2.35
CA PRO A 206 -14.62 -5.81 -2.76
C PRO A 206 -15.86 -6.20 -1.95
N PRO A 207 -16.82 -6.90 -2.56
CA PRO A 207 -18.08 -7.26 -1.90
C PRO A 207 -17.93 -8.15 -0.66
N ASP A 208 -16.79 -8.84 -0.49
CA ASP A 208 -16.51 -9.69 0.67
C ASP A 208 -15.87 -8.96 1.86
N VAL A 209 -15.62 -7.66 1.74
CA VAL A 209 -15.15 -6.83 2.86
C VAL A 209 -16.33 -6.46 3.74
N THR A 210 -16.46 -7.15 4.87
CA THR A 210 -17.55 -6.95 5.84
C THR A 210 -17.12 -6.20 7.10
N ALA A 211 -15.82 -6.01 7.31
CA ALA A 211 -15.25 -5.32 8.47
C ALA A 211 -14.00 -4.52 8.09
N VAL A 212 -13.80 -3.41 8.79
CA VAL A 212 -12.63 -2.54 8.65
C VAL A 212 -12.03 -2.21 10.01
N PHE A 213 -10.71 -2.09 10.05
CA PHE A 213 -9.92 -1.74 11.23
C PHE A 213 -9.38 -0.31 11.16
N ASP A 214 -9.05 0.23 12.32
CA ASP A 214 -8.20 1.41 12.45
C ASP A 214 -6.70 1.03 12.40
N HIS A 215 -5.84 2.04 12.56
CA HIS A 215 -4.39 1.83 12.68
C HIS A 215 -4.05 0.90 13.86
N GLY A 216 -3.25 -0.13 13.59
CA GLY A 216 -2.82 -1.12 14.57
C GLY A 216 -3.93 -2.04 15.06
N LYS A 217 -5.06 -2.13 14.33
CA LYS A 217 -6.22 -2.97 14.67
C LYS A 217 -6.75 -2.71 16.10
N ARG A 218 -6.71 -1.47 16.58
CA ARG A 218 -7.15 -1.05 17.94
C ARG A 218 -8.66 -0.93 18.06
N ALA A 219 -9.35 -0.68 16.95
CA ALA A 219 -10.80 -0.59 16.83
C ALA A 219 -11.26 -1.19 15.50
N VAL A 220 -12.49 -1.68 15.48
CA VAL A 220 -13.12 -2.34 14.34
C VAL A 220 -14.53 -1.81 14.10
N SER A 221 -14.96 -1.74 12.85
CA SER A 221 -16.33 -1.46 12.44
C SER A 221 -16.80 -2.45 11.37
N ALA A 222 -18.11 -2.69 11.33
CA ALA A 222 -18.73 -3.29 10.14
C ALA A 222 -18.57 -2.35 8.93
N PHE A 223 -18.53 -2.93 7.73
CA PHE A 223 -18.40 -2.22 6.46
C PHE A 223 -19.32 -2.84 5.41
N PRO A 224 -19.91 -2.06 4.48
CA PRO A 224 -19.86 -0.59 4.38
C PRO A 224 -20.80 0.11 5.37
N ILE A 225 -21.76 -0.61 5.97
CA ILE A 225 -22.69 -0.06 6.95
C ILE A 225 -22.11 -0.20 8.34
N ALA A 226 -21.60 0.91 8.89
CA ALA A 226 -21.14 0.97 10.27
C ALA A 226 -22.31 0.99 11.24
N THR A 227 -22.13 0.30 12.36
CA THR A 227 -23.02 0.31 13.53
C THR A 227 -22.20 0.48 14.81
N GLY A 228 -22.82 0.93 15.89
CA GLY A 228 -22.11 1.18 17.16
C GLY A 228 -21.21 2.40 17.09
N THR A 229 -20.04 2.35 17.73
CA THR A 229 -19.13 3.50 17.84
C THR A 229 -17.79 3.20 17.17
N TYR A 230 -17.35 4.08 16.28
CA TYR A 230 -16.04 4.00 15.63
C TYR A 230 -15.41 5.40 15.53
N TYR A 231 -14.12 5.55 15.86
CA TYR A 231 -13.45 6.86 15.97
C TYR A 231 -14.20 7.88 16.85
N LYS A 232 -14.86 7.40 17.92
CA LYS A 232 -15.70 8.20 18.84
C LYS A 232 -16.94 8.84 18.17
N VAL A 233 -17.31 8.39 16.98
CA VAL A 233 -18.55 8.76 16.29
C VAL A 233 -19.58 7.66 16.50
N ASP A 234 -20.82 8.06 16.78
CA ASP A 234 -21.96 7.16 16.89
C ASP A 234 -22.56 6.87 15.50
N TYR A 235 -22.48 5.61 15.09
CA TYR A 235 -23.05 5.06 13.86
C TYR A 235 -24.21 4.09 14.14
N SER A 236 -24.78 4.08 15.35
CA SER A 236 -25.87 3.18 15.75
C SER A 236 -27.08 3.16 14.81
N ALA A 237 -27.31 4.23 14.05
CA ALA A 237 -28.37 4.32 13.04
C ALA A 237 -28.14 3.49 11.76
N GLY A 238 -26.96 2.88 11.59
CA GLY A 238 -26.57 2.21 10.35
C GLY A 238 -26.18 3.22 9.29
N VAL A 239 -24.88 3.54 9.22
CA VAL A 239 -24.37 4.59 8.33
C VAL A 239 -23.44 3.99 7.30
N ASP A 240 -23.67 4.30 6.02
CA ASP A 240 -22.78 3.91 4.94
C ASP A 240 -21.48 4.74 4.97
N ILE A 241 -20.44 4.18 5.59
CA ILE A 241 -19.12 4.81 5.75
C ILE A 241 -18.24 4.66 4.49
N SER A 242 -18.74 4.03 3.42
CA SER A 242 -18.08 4.09 2.11
C SER A 242 -18.23 5.47 1.44
N ARG A 243 -19.19 6.29 1.88
CA ARG A 243 -19.46 7.62 1.33
C ARG A 243 -18.74 8.72 2.11
N TYR A 244 -17.97 9.56 1.42
CA TYR A 244 -17.15 10.61 2.04
C TYR A 244 -17.94 11.51 3.00
N LYS A 245 -19.12 11.99 2.57
CA LYS A 245 -19.98 12.88 3.34
C LYS A 245 -20.46 12.32 4.69
N ASN A 246 -20.44 10.99 4.84
CA ASN A 246 -20.87 10.30 6.05
C ASN A 246 -19.72 10.11 7.05
N VAL A 247 -18.50 10.52 6.72
CA VAL A 247 -17.31 10.37 7.56
C VAL A 247 -16.98 11.73 8.17
N PRO A 248 -17.37 12.06 9.41
CA PRO A 248 -17.27 13.43 9.91
C PRO A 248 -15.86 13.79 10.40
N VAL A 249 -15.06 12.83 10.84
CA VAL A 249 -13.76 13.06 11.49
C VAL A 249 -12.63 12.33 10.75
N PRO A 250 -11.35 12.67 10.98
CA PRO A 250 -10.23 11.95 10.40
C PRO A 250 -10.29 10.47 10.72
N THR A 251 -10.44 9.64 9.70
CA THR A 251 -10.78 8.22 9.88
C THR A 251 -10.04 7.34 8.88
N SER A 252 -9.50 6.23 9.38
CA SER A 252 -8.96 5.14 8.56
C SER A 252 -9.91 3.96 8.51
N TYR A 253 -9.99 3.33 7.35
CA TYR A 253 -10.66 2.06 7.15
C TYR A 253 -9.70 1.12 6.42
N MET A 254 -9.10 0.17 7.13
CA MET A 254 -8.32 -0.92 6.54
C MET A 254 -9.20 -2.16 6.46
N ALA A 255 -9.39 -2.74 5.27
CA ALA A 255 -10.14 -3.99 5.13
C ALA A 255 -9.54 -5.09 6.01
N GLU A 256 -10.38 -5.86 6.72
CA GLU A 256 -9.89 -7.00 7.50
C GLU A 256 -9.30 -8.10 6.60
N LYS A 257 -10.03 -8.48 5.54
CA LYS A 257 -9.58 -9.42 4.53
C LYS A 257 -10.40 -9.28 3.26
N SER A 258 -9.88 -9.79 2.15
CA SER A 258 -10.61 -9.98 0.91
C SER A 258 -9.92 -11.04 0.05
N GLN A 259 -10.70 -11.84 -0.68
CA GLN A 259 -10.22 -12.78 -1.69
C GLN A 259 -10.13 -12.14 -3.09
N TYR A 260 -10.43 -10.85 -3.20
CA TYR A 260 -10.40 -10.12 -4.45
C TYR A 260 -9.14 -9.26 -4.60
N ASP A 261 -8.71 -9.14 -5.85
CA ASP A 261 -7.48 -8.47 -6.25
C ASP A 261 -7.62 -6.95 -6.41
N PHE A 262 -8.78 -6.37 -6.09
CA PHE A 262 -9.06 -4.96 -6.40
C PHE A 262 -9.52 -4.13 -5.21
N VAL A 263 -9.35 -2.81 -5.33
CA VAL A 263 -10.02 -1.79 -4.51
C VAL A 263 -10.11 -0.52 -5.36
N GLY A 264 -11.11 0.32 -5.14
CA GLY A 264 -11.32 1.49 -5.96
C GLY A 264 -12.01 2.64 -5.26
N ALA A 265 -12.27 3.67 -6.06
CA ALA A 265 -13.08 4.81 -5.72
C ALA A 265 -13.92 5.21 -6.93
N TRP A 266 -15.12 5.69 -6.66
CA TRP A 266 -16.07 6.16 -7.66
C TRP A 266 -16.53 7.58 -7.31
N CYS A 267 -16.53 8.46 -8.31
CA CYS A 267 -17.13 9.78 -8.21
C CYS A 267 -18.44 9.79 -9.01
N HIS A 268 -19.57 9.85 -8.30
CA HIS A 268 -20.92 9.91 -8.90
C HIS A 268 -21.11 11.16 -9.77
N ASP A 269 -20.44 12.27 -9.43
CA ASP A 269 -20.55 13.53 -10.17
C ASP A 269 -19.79 13.52 -11.51
N GLU A 270 -18.74 12.69 -11.62
CA GLU A 270 -17.87 12.62 -12.81
C GLU A 270 -18.17 11.41 -13.71
N ASP A 271 -19.04 10.49 -13.27
CA ASP A 271 -19.23 9.18 -13.90
C ASP A 271 -17.88 8.50 -14.20
N GLY A 272 -17.00 8.49 -13.19
CA GLY A 272 -15.64 8.02 -13.32
C GLY A 272 -15.02 7.65 -11.99
N GLY A 273 -14.08 6.72 -12.04
CA GLY A 273 -13.37 6.24 -10.86
C GLY A 273 -11.91 5.86 -11.12
N LEU A 274 -11.29 5.37 -10.07
CA LEU A 274 -9.97 4.75 -10.07
C LEU A 274 -10.12 3.35 -9.49
N LEU A 275 -9.48 2.36 -10.13
CA LEU A 275 -9.28 1.03 -9.56
C LEU A 275 -7.79 0.76 -9.41
N HIS A 276 -7.46 0.15 -8.28
CA HIS A 276 -6.24 -0.58 -8.07
C HIS A 276 -6.49 -2.07 -8.28
N VAL A 277 -5.56 -2.76 -8.93
CA VAL A 277 -5.55 -4.23 -9.04
C VAL A 277 -4.17 -4.77 -8.72
N ALA A 278 -4.10 -5.79 -7.86
CA ALA A 278 -2.91 -6.59 -7.57
C ALA A 278 -3.28 -7.93 -6.93
N ASN A 279 -2.44 -8.96 -7.09
CA ASN A 279 -2.65 -10.27 -6.47
C ASN A 279 -2.77 -10.13 -4.95
N HIS A 280 -3.93 -10.45 -4.38
CA HIS A 280 -4.23 -10.26 -2.97
C HIS A 280 -3.36 -11.09 -2.01
N HIS A 281 -2.69 -12.15 -2.48
CA HIS A 281 -1.70 -12.89 -1.68
C HIS A 281 -0.40 -12.10 -1.46
N ILE A 282 -0.12 -11.13 -2.33
CA ILE A 282 1.02 -10.21 -2.25
C ILE A 282 0.58 -8.84 -1.77
N ALA A 283 -0.62 -8.38 -2.19
CA ALA A 283 -1.20 -7.08 -1.92
C ALA A 283 -2.50 -7.16 -1.11
N PRO A 284 -2.47 -7.69 0.13
CA PRO A 284 -3.69 -7.86 0.92
C PRO A 284 -4.28 -6.51 1.38
N GLY A 285 -3.43 -5.51 1.62
CA GLY A 285 -3.83 -4.23 2.20
C GLY A 285 -4.70 -3.40 1.28
N LYS A 286 -5.90 -3.05 1.77
CA LYS A 286 -6.87 -2.18 1.11
C LYS A 286 -7.33 -1.16 2.15
N LYS A 287 -7.01 0.11 1.96
CA LYS A 287 -7.24 1.15 2.95
C LYS A 287 -7.88 2.38 2.32
N GLN A 288 -8.77 3.00 3.07
CA GLN A 288 -9.22 4.37 2.85
C GLN A 288 -8.77 5.24 4.03
N TRP A 289 -8.29 6.45 3.73
CA TRP A 289 -8.12 7.52 4.70
C TRP A 289 -8.82 8.80 4.23
N SER A 290 -9.46 9.50 5.17
CA SER A 290 -10.09 10.80 4.93
C SER A 290 -9.84 11.71 6.12
N TRP A 291 -9.67 13.01 5.88
CA TRP A 291 -9.67 14.05 6.92
C TRP A 291 -11.05 14.27 7.56
N GLY A 292 -12.09 13.71 6.94
CA GLY A 292 -13.48 13.83 7.36
C GLY A 292 -14.19 15.05 6.75
N HIS A 293 -15.51 15.02 6.73
CA HIS A 293 -16.37 16.01 6.09
C HIS A 293 -16.72 17.20 7.02
N SER A 294 -16.31 17.17 8.30
CA SER A 294 -16.52 18.29 9.22
C SER A 294 -15.62 19.50 8.92
N GLU A 295 -15.86 20.61 9.62
CA GLU A 295 -15.02 21.81 9.56
C GLU A 295 -13.53 21.52 9.75
N PHE A 296 -13.18 20.56 10.62
CA PHE A 296 -11.79 20.17 10.85
C PHE A 296 -11.15 19.59 9.58
N GLY A 297 -11.83 18.67 8.90
CA GLY A 297 -11.29 18.08 7.68
C GLY A 297 -11.22 19.09 6.52
N GLN A 298 -12.24 19.94 6.40
CA GLN A 298 -12.24 21.03 5.42
C GLN A 298 -11.11 22.06 5.67
N ALA A 299 -10.70 22.26 6.92
CA ALA A 299 -9.54 23.11 7.25
C ALA A 299 -8.22 22.45 6.82
N TRP A 300 -8.09 21.12 6.97
CA TRP A 300 -6.96 20.37 6.44
C TRP A 300 -6.89 20.42 4.91
N ASP A 301 -8.02 20.26 4.22
CA ASP A 301 -8.07 20.37 2.75
C ASP A 301 -7.50 21.72 2.27
N LYS A 302 -7.94 22.84 2.88
CA LYS A 302 -7.45 24.20 2.57
C LYS A 302 -5.97 24.41 2.88
N SER A 303 -5.42 23.64 3.82
CA SER A 303 -4.01 23.70 4.19
C SER A 303 -3.13 22.98 3.16
N LEU A 304 -3.69 22.01 2.43
CA LEU A 304 -2.96 21.13 1.51
C LEU A 304 -3.11 21.50 0.03
N THR A 305 -4.09 22.32 -0.33
CA THR A 305 -4.31 22.83 -1.69
C THR A 305 -4.79 24.29 -1.63
N ASP A 306 -4.70 25.01 -2.75
CA ASP A 306 -5.33 26.32 -2.91
C ASP A 306 -6.78 26.18 -3.42
N ASN A 307 -7.02 25.44 -4.51
CA ASN A 307 -8.30 25.45 -5.22
C ASN A 307 -8.85 24.06 -5.62
N ASN A 308 -8.08 22.98 -5.48
CA ASN A 308 -8.46 21.65 -6.00
C ASN A 308 -9.52 20.90 -5.15
N GLY A 309 -9.89 21.44 -3.99
CA GLY A 309 -10.95 20.88 -3.13
C GLY A 309 -10.50 19.63 -2.34
N PRO A 310 -11.45 18.90 -1.71
CA PRO A 310 -11.14 17.77 -0.85
C PRO A 310 -10.61 16.57 -1.63
N TYR A 311 -9.85 15.72 -0.94
CA TYR A 311 -9.38 14.42 -1.44
C TYR A 311 -9.56 13.35 -0.37
N ILE A 312 -9.51 12.09 -0.79
CA ILE A 312 -9.28 10.95 0.12
C ILE A 312 -8.09 10.14 -0.39
N GLU A 313 -7.57 9.28 0.46
CA GLU A 313 -6.43 8.41 0.17
C GLU A 313 -6.92 6.96 0.07
N LEU A 314 -6.75 6.33 -1.10
CA LEU A 314 -7.13 4.94 -1.34
C LEU A 314 -5.91 4.03 -1.37
N MET A 315 -5.37 3.75 -0.20
CA MET A 315 -4.05 3.13 -0.06
C MET A 315 -4.07 1.62 -0.25
N THR A 316 -2.99 1.09 -0.82
CA THR A 316 -2.85 -0.33 -1.13
C THR A 316 -1.51 -0.86 -0.62
N GLY A 317 -1.58 -1.89 0.23
CA GLY A 317 -0.46 -2.40 1.01
C GLY A 317 0.08 -3.71 0.47
N ILE A 318 1.41 -3.84 0.43
CA ILE A 318 2.10 -5.06 -0.03
C ILE A 318 2.66 -5.79 1.20
N PHE A 319 2.41 -7.10 1.27
CA PHE A 319 2.72 -8.00 2.38
C PHE A 319 2.11 -7.64 3.74
N ALA A 320 1.30 -6.58 3.81
CA ALA A 320 0.73 -6.01 5.01
C ALA A 320 -0.73 -5.62 4.78
N ASP A 321 -1.61 -5.94 5.74
CA ASP A 321 -3.04 -5.59 5.68
C ASP A 321 -3.39 -4.31 6.47
N ASN A 322 -2.51 -3.88 7.37
CA ASN A 322 -2.73 -2.75 8.27
C ASN A 322 -1.45 -1.90 8.44
N GLN A 323 -1.54 -0.83 9.25
CA GLN A 323 -0.44 0.07 9.56
C GLN A 323 -0.42 0.39 11.06
N PRO A 324 0.73 0.26 11.74
CA PRO A 324 1.97 -0.33 11.23
C PRO A 324 1.84 -1.86 11.14
N ASP A 325 2.46 -2.46 10.12
CA ASP A 325 2.64 -3.91 9.96
C ASP A 325 3.76 -4.11 8.94
N PHE A 326 5.02 -4.00 9.38
CA PHE A 326 6.15 -4.08 8.43
C PHE A 326 6.42 -5.53 8.06
N THR A 327 7.07 -5.71 6.92
CA THR A 327 7.47 -7.01 6.41
C THR A 327 8.96 -7.23 6.58
N TRP A 328 9.32 -8.43 7.02
CA TRP A 328 10.72 -8.87 7.06
C TRP A 328 11.31 -9.02 5.67
N LEU A 329 12.56 -8.60 5.54
CA LEU A 329 13.40 -8.77 4.37
C LEU A 329 14.75 -9.33 4.85
N ASP A 330 15.00 -10.60 4.55
CA ASP A 330 16.19 -11.32 4.99
C ASP A 330 17.47 -10.68 4.44
N ALA A 331 18.61 -11.03 5.03
CA ALA A 331 19.92 -10.60 4.54
C ALA A 331 20.09 -11.01 3.07
N TYR A 332 20.42 -10.05 2.20
CA TYR A 332 20.58 -10.25 0.75
C TYR A 332 19.31 -10.72 0.02
N GLU A 333 18.14 -10.60 0.64
CA GLU A 333 16.86 -10.90 0.00
C GLU A 333 16.42 -9.73 -0.90
N GLU A 334 15.81 -10.08 -2.04
CA GLU A 334 15.04 -9.16 -2.86
C GLU A 334 13.57 -9.61 -2.89
N LYS A 335 12.65 -8.70 -2.62
CA LYS A 335 11.21 -8.90 -2.87
C LYS A 335 10.77 -8.09 -4.08
N ARG A 336 9.94 -8.70 -4.93
CA ARG A 336 9.35 -8.09 -6.13
C ARG A 336 7.84 -8.20 -6.09
N PHE A 337 7.17 -7.17 -6.57
CA PHE A 337 5.72 -7.14 -6.64
C PHE A 337 5.22 -6.17 -7.70
N GLU A 338 3.96 -6.34 -8.10
CA GLU A 338 3.31 -5.58 -9.16
C GLU A 338 1.97 -5.01 -8.71
N GLN A 339 1.65 -3.80 -9.16
CA GLN A 339 0.39 -3.12 -8.93
C GLN A 339 -0.08 -2.45 -10.22
N TYR A 340 -1.39 -2.29 -10.37
CA TYR A 340 -2.00 -1.63 -11.52
C TYR A 340 -2.94 -0.54 -11.02
N PHE A 341 -2.88 0.64 -11.63
CA PHE A 341 -3.86 1.71 -11.41
C PHE A 341 -4.50 2.07 -12.74
N LEU A 342 -5.83 2.10 -12.78
CA LEU A 342 -6.57 2.39 -14.01
C LEU A 342 -7.77 3.31 -13.75
N PRO A 343 -8.07 4.23 -14.71
CA PRO A 343 -9.37 4.86 -14.74
C PRO A 343 -10.43 3.87 -15.18
N TYR A 344 -11.67 4.09 -14.76
CA TYR A 344 -12.82 3.43 -15.35
C TYR A 344 -14.04 4.35 -15.32
N HIS A 345 -15.08 4.03 -16.10
CA HIS A 345 -16.31 4.81 -16.20
C HIS A 345 -17.52 3.93 -16.51
N SER A 346 -18.72 4.55 -16.48
CA SER A 346 -20.02 3.97 -16.85
C SER A 346 -20.56 2.83 -15.98
N LEU A 347 -19.72 2.00 -15.37
CA LEU A 347 -20.19 0.86 -14.57
C LEU A 347 -20.65 1.28 -13.15
N GLY A 348 -20.10 2.34 -12.58
CA GLY A 348 -20.40 2.74 -11.21
C GLY A 348 -19.67 1.89 -10.17
N MET A 349 -20.41 1.43 -9.15
CA MET A 349 -19.90 0.44 -8.21
C MET A 349 -19.70 -0.91 -8.94
N VAL A 350 -18.56 -1.57 -8.71
CA VAL A 350 -18.18 -2.82 -9.40
C VAL A 350 -17.90 -3.93 -8.40
N GLN A 351 -17.92 -5.18 -8.86
CA GLN A 351 -17.85 -6.36 -7.98
C GLN A 351 -16.55 -7.16 -8.14
N ASN A 352 -15.89 -7.09 -9.30
CA ASN A 352 -14.55 -7.64 -9.47
C ASN A 352 -13.78 -6.92 -10.58
N ALA A 353 -12.45 -6.92 -10.50
CA ALA A 353 -11.55 -6.40 -11.52
C ALA A 353 -10.29 -7.27 -11.62
N SER A 354 -9.78 -7.39 -12.83
CA SER A 354 -8.48 -7.99 -13.16
C SER A 354 -7.60 -6.96 -13.86
N ARG A 355 -6.42 -7.38 -14.32
CA ARG A 355 -5.55 -6.55 -15.16
C ARG A 355 -6.23 -6.18 -16.48
N ASP A 356 -7.11 -7.04 -17.00
CA ASP A 356 -7.67 -6.93 -18.37
C ASP A 356 -9.12 -6.43 -18.43
N ALA A 357 -9.92 -6.65 -17.38
CA ALA A 357 -11.33 -6.31 -17.38
C ALA A 357 -11.90 -6.00 -15.99
N VAL A 358 -13.03 -5.31 -15.97
CA VAL A 358 -13.84 -5.03 -14.77
C VAL A 358 -15.26 -5.51 -14.99
N ILE A 359 -15.86 -6.16 -14.00
CA ILE A 359 -17.23 -6.67 -14.07
C ILE A 359 -18.14 -6.08 -13.00
N LYS A 360 -19.39 -5.86 -13.39
CA LYS A 360 -20.50 -5.46 -12.53
C LYS A 360 -21.57 -6.54 -12.54
N LEU A 361 -22.10 -6.84 -11.35
CA LEU A 361 -23.32 -7.61 -11.14
C LEU A 361 -23.96 -7.14 -9.83
N GLN A 362 -25.06 -6.40 -9.95
CA GLN A 362 -25.73 -5.78 -8.80
C GLN A 362 -27.25 -5.81 -8.98
N ARG A 363 -27.98 -6.08 -7.89
CA ARG A 363 -29.43 -5.91 -7.86
C ARG A 363 -29.80 -4.46 -7.56
N SER A 364 -30.75 -3.92 -8.33
CA SER A 364 -31.34 -2.61 -8.10
C SER A 364 -32.86 -2.67 -8.29
N GLU A 365 -33.56 -1.56 -8.04
CA GLU A 365 -34.99 -1.45 -8.34
C GLU A 365 -35.34 -1.67 -9.81
N ARG A 366 -34.36 -1.53 -10.72
CA ARG A 366 -34.54 -1.73 -12.17
C ARG A 366 -34.49 -3.20 -12.58
N GLY A 367 -33.88 -4.06 -11.76
CA GLY A 367 -33.58 -5.45 -12.07
C GLY A 367 -32.16 -5.83 -11.67
N ILE A 368 -31.60 -6.86 -12.31
CA ILE A 368 -30.19 -7.25 -12.12
C ILE A 368 -29.36 -6.51 -13.17
N GLU A 369 -28.61 -5.51 -12.73
CA GLU A 369 -27.68 -4.74 -13.55
C GLU A 369 -26.37 -5.52 -13.70
N TRP A 370 -25.88 -5.61 -14.93
CA TRP A 370 -24.59 -6.22 -15.24
C TRP A 370 -23.78 -5.31 -16.16
N GLY A 371 -22.46 -5.49 -16.16
CA GLY A 371 -21.59 -4.79 -17.09
C GLY A 371 -20.18 -5.35 -17.15
N LEU A 372 -19.50 -5.00 -18.22
CA LEU A 372 -18.12 -5.37 -18.53
C LEU A 372 -17.39 -4.16 -19.10
N TYR A 373 -16.24 -3.82 -18.52
CA TYR A 373 -15.35 -2.76 -18.98
C TYR A 373 -13.99 -3.36 -19.35
N ALA A 374 -13.47 -2.98 -20.51
CA ALA A 374 -12.21 -3.49 -21.05
C ALA A 374 -11.04 -2.56 -20.71
N ILE A 375 -9.98 -3.12 -20.12
CA ILE A 375 -8.72 -2.43 -19.80
C ILE A 375 -7.67 -2.71 -20.88
N SER A 376 -7.73 -3.91 -21.47
CA SER A 376 -6.98 -4.35 -22.66
C SER A 376 -7.97 -4.86 -23.72
N PRO A 377 -7.55 -5.17 -24.97
CA PRO A 377 -8.44 -5.70 -25.99
C PRO A 377 -9.02 -7.05 -25.58
N LEU A 378 -10.35 -7.18 -25.56
CA LEU A 378 -11.05 -8.42 -25.25
C LEU A 378 -11.54 -9.05 -26.56
N ASN A 379 -10.67 -9.77 -27.27
CA ASN A 379 -10.98 -10.40 -28.56
C ASN A 379 -11.36 -11.88 -28.39
N GLY A 380 -12.57 -12.28 -28.80
CA GLY A 380 -13.02 -13.67 -28.70
C GLY A 380 -13.40 -14.10 -27.28
N TYR A 381 -13.62 -13.13 -26.40
CA TYR A 381 -14.04 -13.38 -25.02
C TYR A 381 -15.53 -13.73 -24.98
N ARG A 382 -15.96 -14.33 -23.87
CA ARG A 382 -17.36 -14.68 -23.64
C ARG A 382 -17.79 -14.31 -22.24
N LEU A 383 -18.91 -13.60 -22.12
CA LEU A 383 -19.49 -13.19 -20.84
C LEU A 383 -20.74 -14.04 -20.57
N ALA A 384 -20.76 -14.74 -19.44
CA ALA A 384 -21.89 -15.56 -19.02
C ALA A 384 -22.42 -15.12 -17.66
N ILE A 385 -23.75 -15.08 -17.51
CA ILE A 385 -24.42 -14.93 -16.21
C ILE A 385 -25.28 -16.16 -15.98
N ARG A 386 -25.08 -16.82 -14.84
CA ARG A 386 -25.79 -18.06 -14.47
C ARG A 386 -26.31 -17.98 -13.05
N GLU A 387 -27.45 -18.63 -12.81
CA GLU A 387 -27.88 -18.94 -11.45
C GLU A 387 -27.13 -20.18 -10.95
N ILE A 388 -26.62 -20.13 -9.73
CA ILE A 388 -25.86 -21.24 -9.15
C ILE A 388 -26.72 -22.51 -9.15
N GLY A 389 -26.11 -23.62 -9.58
CA GLY A 389 -26.79 -24.91 -9.66
C GLY A 389 -27.68 -25.09 -10.90
N LYS A 390 -27.84 -24.07 -11.76
CA LYS A 390 -28.57 -24.18 -13.03
C LYS A 390 -27.61 -24.16 -14.22
N CYS A 391 -27.86 -25.04 -15.20
CA CYS A 391 -27.02 -25.13 -16.40
C CYS A 391 -27.31 -24.03 -17.42
N ASN A 392 -28.55 -23.54 -17.49
CA ASN A 392 -28.95 -22.53 -18.47
C ASN A 392 -28.44 -21.15 -18.07
N ALA A 393 -27.75 -20.48 -18.99
CA ALA A 393 -27.34 -19.11 -18.81
C ALA A 393 -28.52 -18.15 -18.95
N LEU A 394 -28.52 -17.11 -18.13
CA LEU A 394 -29.43 -15.97 -18.23
C LEU A 394 -28.91 -14.93 -19.23
N LEU A 395 -27.59 -14.89 -19.40
CA LEU A 395 -26.86 -14.13 -20.42
C LEU A 395 -25.68 -14.98 -20.87
N ASP A 396 -25.42 -15.02 -22.18
CA ASP A 396 -24.29 -15.77 -22.73
C ASP A 396 -23.87 -15.16 -24.08
N ASP A 397 -23.04 -14.12 -24.00
CA ASP A 397 -22.71 -13.26 -25.13
C ASP A 397 -21.23 -13.33 -25.49
N ALA A 398 -20.95 -13.36 -26.79
CA ALA A 398 -19.61 -13.13 -27.31
C ALA A 398 -19.23 -11.65 -27.15
N VAL A 399 -18.01 -11.40 -26.70
CA VAL A 399 -17.49 -10.08 -26.39
C VAL A 399 -16.34 -9.73 -27.31
N ALA A 400 -16.41 -8.52 -27.87
CA ALA A 400 -15.32 -7.88 -28.59
C ALA A 400 -15.25 -6.41 -28.14
N LEU A 401 -14.32 -6.08 -27.26
CA LEU A 401 -14.17 -4.73 -26.71
C LEU A 401 -12.76 -4.20 -26.89
N MET A 402 -12.69 -2.90 -27.20
CA MET A 402 -11.44 -2.15 -27.20
C MET A 402 -11.15 -1.61 -25.80
N PRO A 403 -9.88 -1.32 -25.46
CA PRO A 403 -9.55 -0.71 -24.18
C PRO A 403 -10.35 0.58 -23.96
N ALA A 404 -10.71 0.82 -22.69
CA ALA A 404 -11.54 1.92 -22.24
C ALA A 404 -12.96 1.98 -22.82
N THR A 405 -13.51 0.83 -23.24
CA THR A 405 -14.92 0.70 -23.64
C THR A 405 -15.69 -0.23 -22.72
N ALA A 406 -17.01 -0.07 -22.66
CA ALA A 406 -17.88 -0.83 -21.78
C ALA A 406 -19.17 -1.28 -22.48
N ILE A 407 -19.69 -2.42 -22.03
CA ILE A 407 -21.06 -2.88 -22.30
C ILE A 407 -21.78 -3.12 -20.98
N GLN A 408 -23.08 -2.90 -20.98
CA GLN A 408 -23.92 -3.07 -19.79
C GLN A 408 -25.36 -3.36 -20.18
N GLY A 409 -26.10 -3.98 -19.26
CA GLY A 409 -27.51 -4.30 -19.46
C GLY A 409 -28.23 -4.57 -18.14
N VAL A 410 -29.53 -4.84 -18.24
CA VAL A 410 -30.38 -5.17 -17.10
C VAL A 410 -31.18 -6.42 -17.43
N LEU A 411 -31.12 -7.43 -16.57
CA LEU A 411 -32.00 -8.59 -16.65
C LEU A 411 -33.29 -8.28 -15.88
N HIS A 412 -34.42 -8.29 -16.59
CA HIS A 412 -35.75 -7.98 -16.06
C HIS A 412 -36.59 -9.25 -15.86
N GLY A 413 -37.54 -9.20 -14.93
CA GLY A 413 -38.57 -10.23 -14.78
C GLY A 413 -38.08 -11.59 -14.26
N ILE A 414 -36.86 -11.65 -13.72
CA ILE A 414 -36.27 -12.86 -13.13
C ILE A 414 -35.92 -12.61 -11.66
N ASN A 415 -35.99 -13.66 -10.83
CA ASN A 415 -35.60 -13.62 -9.43
C ASN A 415 -34.76 -14.85 -9.05
N PRO A 416 -33.53 -14.98 -9.58
CA PRO A 416 -32.62 -16.07 -9.25
C PRO A 416 -32.19 -16.00 -7.78
N GLU A 417 -31.95 -17.14 -7.13
CA GLU A 417 -31.52 -17.17 -5.72
C GLU A 417 -30.13 -16.55 -5.54
N ARG A 418 -29.16 -16.98 -6.36
CA ARG A 418 -27.79 -16.49 -6.34
C ARG A 418 -27.16 -16.59 -7.71
N LEU A 419 -26.48 -15.51 -8.11
CA LEU A 419 -25.89 -15.40 -9.44
C LEU A 419 -24.36 -15.56 -9.46
N THR A 420 -23.87 -15.91 -10.64
CA THR A 420 -22.47 -15.83 -11.05
C THR A 420 -22.38 -15.03 -12.34
N ILE A 421 -21.33 -14.23 -12.48
CA ILE A 421 -20.91 -13.61 -13.73
C ILE A 421 -19.48 -14.05 -14.01
N GLU A 422 -19.22 -14.55 -15.21
CA GLU A 422 -17.94 -15.13 -15.60
C GLU A 422 -17.53 -14.57 -16.97
N LEU A 423 -16.29 -14.12 -17.05
CA LEU A 423 -15.63 -13.74 -18.28
C LEU A 423 -14.60 -14.81 -18.63
N SER A 424 -14.78 -15.45 -19.78
CA SER A 424 -13.84 -16.42 -20.33
C SER A 424 -13.04 -15.83 -21.49
N ASP A 425 -11.77 -16.20 -21.58
CA ASP A 425 -10.91 -15.86 -22.72
C ASP A 425 -11.26 -16.68 -23.98
N ALA A 426 -10.52 -16.46 -25.07
CA ALA A 426 -10.72 -17.16 -26.34
C ALA A 426 -10.44 -18.67 -26.28
N ASP A 427 -9.66 -19.12 -25.29
CA ASP A 427 -9.34 -20.54 -25.05
C ASP A 427 -10.38 -21.21 -24.12
N GLY A 428 -11.32 -20.43 -23.59
CA GLY A 428 -12.37 -20.90 -22.68
C GLY A 428 -11.96 -20.94 -21.20
N ASN A 429 -10.83 -20.34 -20.83
CA ASN A 429 -10.45 -20.22 -19.42
C ASN A 429 -11.21 -19.06 -18.77
N ILE A 430 -11.74 -19.26 -17.58
CA ILE A 430 -12.34 -18.18 -16.78
C ILE A 430 -11.21 -17.29 -16.25
N VAL A 431 -11.15 -16.05 -16.72
CA VAL A 431 -10.11 -15.08 -16.33
C VAL A 431 -10.60 -14.07 -15.29
N LEU A 432 -11.92 -13.91 -15.17
CA LEU A 432 -12.53 -13.05 -14.17
C LEU A 432 -13.93 -13.56 -13.83
N SER A 433 -14.20 -13.75 -12.55
CA SER A 433 -15.49 -14.24 -12.08
C SER A 433 -15.94 -13.50 -10.83
N TYR A 434 -17.25 -13.36 -10.68
CA TYR A 434 -17.85 -12.91 -9.43
C TYR A 434 -19.06 -13.77 -9.12
N GLN A 435 -19.08 -14.29 -7.89
CA GLN A 435 -20.24 -14.94 -7.32
C GLN A 435 -20.93 -13.93 -6.41
N GLU A 436 -22.23 -13.69 -6.66
CA GLU A 436 -23.03 -12.73 -5.92
C GLU A 436 -22.82 -12.87 -4.40
N HIS A 437 -22.31 -11.81 -3.78
CA HIS A 437 -22.18 -11.72 -2.34
C HIS A 437 -23.57 -11.61 -1.73
N GLN A 438 -23.88 -12.52 -0.80
CA GLN A 438 -25.10 -12.49 -0.03
C GLN A 438 -24.71 -12.03 1.39
N PRO A 439 -25.18 -10.85 1.84
CA PRO A 439 -24.88 -10.36 3.18
C PRO A 439 -25.22 -11.40 4.24
N GLN A 440 -24.26 -11.66 5.14
CA GLN A 440 -24.43 -12.52 6.31
C GLN A 440 -24.00 -11.73 7.54
N GLU A 441 -24.70 -11.89 8.65
CA GLU A 441 -24.23 -11.38 9.95
C GLU A 441 -22.99 -12.18 10.37
N LEU A 442 -21.83 -11.54 10.30
CA LEU A 442 -20.57 -12.08 10.77
C LEU A 442 -20.16 -11.35 12.06
N PRO A 443 -19.62 -12.06 13.06
CA PRO A 443 -19.04 -11.40 14.22
C PRO A 443 -17.87 -10.52 13.77
N LEU A 444 -17.75 -9.34 14.39
CA LEU A 444 -16.58 -8.49 14.17
C LEU A 444 -15.32 -9.21 14.69
N PRO A 445 -14.19 -9.10 13.98
CA PRO A 445 -12.93 -9.66 14.41
C PRO A 445 -12.41 -8.96 15.69
N ASP A 446 -11.58 -9.68 16.46
CA ASP A 446 -10.97 -9.15 17.67
C ASP A 446 -9.96 -8.03 17.37
N VAL A 447 -9.92 -7.04 18.26
CA VAL A 447 -8.89 -5.99 18.25
C VAL A 447 -7.58 -6.49 18.85
N ALA A 448 -6.48 -5.83 18.47
CA ALA A 448 -5.15 -6.13 19.00
C ALA A 448 -5.08 -5.98 20.52
N LYS A 449 -4.33 -6.86 21.18
CA LYS A 449 -4.12 -6.87 22.63
C LYS A 449 -2.67 -6.52 22.95
N ALA A 450 -2.47 -5.71 23.98
CA ALA A 450 -1.12 -5.38 24.43
C ALA A 450 -0.42 -6.63 25.01
N PRO A 451 0.85 -6.89 24.66
CA PRO A 451 1.59 -7.99 25.25
C PRO A 451 1.90 -7.74 26.73
N LEU A 452 2.24 -8.81 27.47
CA LEU A 452 2.76 -8.71 28.83
C LEU A 452 4.07 -7.92 28.88
N ALA A 453 4.42 -7.37 30.04
CA ALA A 453 5.73 -6.77 30.23
C ALA A 453 6.83 -7.84 30.26
N ALA A 454 8.03 -7.53 29.76
CA ALA A 454 9.11 -8.52 29.62
C ALA A 454 9.42 -9.26 30.93
N GLN A 455 9.45 -8.57 32.06
CA GLN A 455 9.74 -9.17 33.38
C GLN A 455 8.72 -10.23 33.82
N ASP A 456 7.47 -10.13 33.36
CA ASP A 456 6.37 -11.02 33.76
C ASP A 456 6.27 -12.26 32.87
N ILE A 457 7.01 -12.30 31.75
CA ILE A 457 7.06 -13.46 30.85
C ILE A 457 7.82 -14.60 31.52
N THR A 458 7.28 -15.81 31.42
CA THR A 458 7.89 -17.01 32.03
C THR A 458 8.32 -18.07 31.01
N SER A 459 8.07 -17.84 29.73
CA SER A 459 8.43 -18.74 28.62
C SER A 459 9.42 -18.08 27.66
N THR A 460 10.43 -18.81 27.23
CA THR A 460 11.38 -18.35 26.20
C THR A 460 10.70 -18.18 24.85
N ASP A 461 9.73 -19.05 24.51
CA ASP A 461 8.94 -18.93 23.28
C ASP A 461 8.16 -17.62 23.25
N GLU A 462 7.45 -17.31 24.32
CA GLU A 462 6.65 -16.09 24.43
C GLU A 462 7.54 -14.83 24.38
N ALA A 463 8.66 -14.85 25.11
CA ALA A 463 9.65 -13.78 25.08
C ALA A 463 10.16 -13.52 23.65
N TRP A 464 10.49 -14.58 22.92
CA TRP A 464 10.98 -14.46 21.55
C TRP A 464 9.91 -13.95 20.57
N PHE A 465 8.69 -14.48 20.62
CA PHE A 465 7.62 -14.04 19.72
C PHE A 465 7.19 -12.59 19.96
N ILE A 466 7.14 -12.15 21.23
CA ILE A 466 6.85 -10.74 21.54
C ILE A 466 8.01 -9.85 21.10
N GLY A 467 9.27 -10.26 21.31
CA GLY A 467 10.43 -9.54 20.81
C GLY A 467 10.36 -9.33 19.30
N GLN A 468 10.07 -10.39 18.52
CA GLN A 468 9.89 -10.28 17.07
C GLN A 468 8.76 -9.35 16.67
N HIS A 469 7.61 -9.43 17.34
CA HIS A 469 6.49 -8.53 17.08
C HIS A 469 6.90 -7.07 17.30
N LEU A 470 7.57 -6.75 18.40
CA LEU A 470 8.00 -5.38 18.68
C LEU A 470 9.04 -4.87 17.68
N GLU A 471 9.93 -5.76 17.22
CA GLU A 471 10.92 -5.44 16.20
C GLU A 471 10.27 -5.20 14.84
N GLN A 472 9.40 -6.11 14.38
CA GLN A 472 8.67 -5.98 13.12
C GLN A 472 7.80 -4.72 13.08
N TYR A 473 7.20 -4.31 14.19
CA TYR A 473 6.30 -3.15 14.22
C TYR A 473 7.05 -1.84 14.50
N HIS A 474 8.39 -1.86 14.60
CA HIS A 474 9.22 -0.73 15.04
C HIS A 474 8.60 -0.05 16.28
N HIS A 475 8.25 -0.82 17.30
CA HIS A 475 7.35 -0.36 18.34
C HIS A 475 7.96 0.78 19.18
N ALA A 476 7.31 1.95 19.21
CA ALA A 476 7.88 3.18 19.78
C ALA A 476 7.95 3.24 21.31
N SER A 477 7.21 2.39 22.04
CA SER A 477 7.14 2.49 23.51
C SER A 477 7.73 1.29 24.26
N ARG A 478 8.23 0.28 23.54
CA ARG A 478 8.79 -0.94 24.13
C ARG A 478 9.91 -1.47 23.25
N SER A 479 11.04 -1.81 23.85
CA SER A 479 12.21 -2.32 23.15
C SER A 479 12.11 -3.84 22.95
N PRO A 480 12.30 -4.39 21.74
CA PRO A 480 12.39 -5.83 21.53
C PRO A 480 13.57 -6.46 22.28
N PHE A 481 14.63 -5.68 22.51
CA PHE A 481 15.84 -6.09 23.22
C PHE A 481 15.54 -6.63 24.63
N ASP A 482 14.62 -5.98 25.35
CA ASP A 482 14.26 -6.37 26.73
C ASP A 482 13.61 -7.75 26.78
N TYR A 483 12.86 -8.12 25.74
CA TYR A 483 12.19 -9.40 25.63
C TYR A 483 13.17 -10.51 25.25
N TYR A 484 14.10 -10.24 24.33
CA TYR A 484 15.15 -11.21 24.02
C TYR A 484 16.10 -11.44 25.21
N LEU A 485 16.43 -10.38 25.97
CA LEU A 485 17.17 -10.51 27.23
C LEU A 485 16.41 -11.37 28.25
N ARG A 486 15.08 -11.19 28.37
CA ARG A 486 14.26 -12.05 29.21
C ARG A 486 14.36 -13.51 28.78
N GLY A 487 14.30 -13.80 27.48
CA GLY A 487 14.47 -15.14 26.94
C GLY A 487 15.81 -15.76 27.33
N VAL A 488 16.91 -15.01 27.21
CA VAL A 488 18.25 -15.46 27.64
C VAL A 488 18.35 -15.63 29.16
N ALA A 489 17.64 -14.81 29.95
CA ALA A 489 17.60 -14.98 31.41
C ALA A 489 16.86 -16.26 31.84
N LEU A 490 15.86 -16.70 31.06
CA LEU A 490 15.13 -17.96 31.30
C LEU A 490 15.91 -19.19 30.79
N ASP A 491 16.56 -19.08 29.63
CA ASP A 491 17.46 -20.08 29.06
C ASP A 491 18.69 -19.40 28.44
N PRO A 492 19.85 -19.43 29.10
CA PRO A 492 21.07 -18.79 28.62
C PRO A 492 21.54 -19.26 27.24
N LEU A 493 21.08 -20.43 26.79
CA LEU A 493 21.42 -21.01 25.50
C LEU A 493 20.22 -21.06 24.54
N ASP A 494 19.14 -20.30 24.75
CA ASP A 494 18.06 -20.22 23.75
C ASP A 494 18.65 -19.66 22.45
N TYR A 495 18.51 -20.44 21.37
CA TYR A 495 19.13 -20.12 20.08
C TYR A 495 18.58 -18.81 19.50
N ARG A 496 17.25 -18.64 19.55
CA ARG A 496 16.56 -17.57 18.83
C ARG A 496 16.74 -16.21 19.51
N CYS A 497 16.66 -16.18 20.84
CA CYS A 497 16.89 -14.96 21.62
C CYS A 497 18.34 -14.50 21.52
N ASN A 498 19.32 -15.42 21.62
CA ASN A 498 20.72 -15.09 21.42
C ASN A 498 21.01 -14.62 19.98
N LEU A 499 20.41 -15.25 18.97
CA LEU A 499 20.56 -14.82 17.57
C LEU A 499 20.00 -13.40 17.36
N ALA A 500 18.79 -13.13 17.86
CA ALA A 500 18.16 -11.81 17.74
C ALA A 500 18.99 -10.72 18.45
N LEU A 501 19.47 -10.99 19.66
CA LEU A 501 20.40 -10.08 20.36
C LEU A 501 21.69 -9.87 19.58
N ALA A 502 22.28 -10.92 19.00
CA ALA A 502 23.48 -10.78 18.17
C ALA A 502 23.25 -9.87 16.96
N MET A 503 22.10 -10.00 16.30
CA MET A 503 21.73 -9.13 15.17
C MET A 503 21.51 -7.67 15.61
N LEU A 504 20.83 -7.43 16.74
CA LEU A 504 20.62 -6.09 17.29
C LEU A 504 21.94 -5.42 17.67
N GLU A 505 22.86 -6.14 18.30
CA GLU A 505 24.18 -5.59 18.67
C GLU A 505 25.05 -5.35 17.44
N TYR A 506 25.00 -6.23 16.44
CA TYR A 506 25.66 -6.00 15.16
C TYR A 506 25.17 -4.71 14.49
N ASN A 507 23.85 -4.47 14.50
CA ASN A 507 23.26 -3.25 13.94
C ASN A 507 23.65 -1.98 14.71
N ARG A 508 23.93 -2.09 16.01
CA ARG A 508 24.46 -0.99 16.85
C ARG A 508 25.98 -0.84 16.78
N ALA A 509 26.64 -1.65 15.95
CA ALA A 509 28.10 -1.76 15.83
C ALA A 509 28.83 -2.24 17.10
N ASP A 510 28.14 -2.92 18.03
CA ASP A 510 28.77 -3.66 19.13
C ASP A 510 29.11 -5.09 18.67
N PHE A 511 30.12 -5.18 17.80
CA PHE A 511 30.56 -6.45 17.24
C PHE A 511 31.08 -7.46 18.28
N PRO A 512 31.83 -7.05 19.34
CA PRO A 512 32.21 -7.98 20.40
C PRO A 512 31.01 -8.63 21.09
N GLN A 513 29.97 -7.86 21.43
CA GLN A 513 28.78 -8.40 22.06
C GLN A 513 27.95 -9.26 21.09
N ALA A 514 27.89 -8.88 19.81
CA ALA A 514 27.28 -9.71 18.77
C ALA A 514 27.94 -11.09 18.67
N VAL A 515 29.28 -11.16 18.69
CA VAL A 515 30.04 -12.42 18.72
C VAL A 515 29.72 -13.23 19.98
N ALA A 516 29.59 -12.58 21.14
CA ALA A 516 29.30 -13.25 22.40
C ALA A 516 27.94 -13.95 22.36
N TYR A 517 26.88 -13.25 21.95
CA TYR A 517 25.53 -13.82 21.83
C TYR A 517 25.46 -14.91 20.74
N ALA A 518 26.01 -14.65 19.55
CA ALA A 518 26.03 -15.64 18.48
C ALA A 518 26.77 -16.93 18.90
N THR A 519 27.82 -16.80 19.71
CA THR A 519 28.53 -17.96 20.27
C THR A 519 27.66 -18.78 21.23
N GLN A 520 26.81 -18.16 22.04
CA GLN A 520 25.87 -18.91 22.89
C GLN A 520 24.81 -19.64 22.06
N ALA A 521 24.26 -18.99 21.04
CA ALA A 521 23.33 -19.62 20.10
C ALA A 521 23.98 -20.86 19.44
N LEU A 522 25.23 -20.75 19.01
CA LEU A 522 25.96 -21.85 18.37
C LEU A 522 26.25 -23.01 19.32
N LYS A 523 26.47 -22.78 20.63
CA LYS A 523 26.58 -23.87 21.61
C LYS A 523 25.31 -24.74 21.62
N ARG A 524 24.13 -24.11 21.55
CA ARG A 524 22.85 -24.84 21.45
C ARG A 524 22.73 -25.57 20.13
N ALA A 525 22.96 -24.88 19.01
CA ALA A 525 22.80 -25.44 17.68
C ALA A 525 23.71 -26.67 17.44
N HIS A 526 24.95 -26.60 17.93
CA HIS A 526 25.95 -27.66 17.74
C HIS A 526 26.00 -28.72 18.84
N ALA A 527 25.17 -28.62 19.88
CA ALA A 527 25.19 -29.58 20.99
C ALA A 527 25.02 -31.03 20.52
N LEU A 528 24.13 -31.25 19.54
CA LEU A 528 23.85 -32.57 18.97
C LEU A 528 24.09 -32.62 17.44
N ASN A 529 24.10 -31.46 16.77
CA ASN A 529 24.15 -31.39 15.31
C ASN A 529 25.48 -30.80 14.84
N LYS A 530 26.27 -31.58 14.10
CA LYS A 530 27.49 -31.04 13.46
C LYS A 530 27.15 -30.03 12.35
N ASN A 531 26.02 -30.22 11.68
CA ASN A 531 25.50 -29.37 10.61
C ASN A 531 24.08 -28.93 10.98
N PRO A 532 23.89 -27.83 11.73
CA PRO A 532 22.56 -27.35 12.09
C PRO A 532 21.80 -26.85 10.85
N GLN A 533 20.47 -26.96 10.87
CA GLN A 533 19.61 -26.51 9.76
C GLN A 533 19.72 -25.00 9.50
N CYS A 534 19.85 -24.19 10.54
CA CYS A 534 19.96 -22.74 10.44
C CYS A 534 21.42 -22.30 10.64
N GLY A 535 21.96 -21.58 9.65
CA GLY A 535 23.33 -21.04 9.66
C GLY A 535 23.44 -19.57 10.10
N GLN A 536 22.33 -18.91 10.46
CA GLN A 536 22.31 -17.47 10.72
C GLN A 536 23.24 -17.03 11.87
N ALA A 537 23.32 -17.82 12.94
CA ALA A 537 24.24 -17.51 14.05
C ALA A 537 25.72 -17.60 13.64
N SER A 538 26.07 -18.51 12.72
CA SER A 538 27.42 -18.58 12.15
C SER A 538 27.70 -17.38 11.25
N LEU A 539 26.75 -17.04 10.37
CA LEU A 539 26.86 -15.89 9.47
C LEU A 539 27.08 -14.59 10.24
N ILE A 540 26.20 -14.26 11.20
CA ILE A 540 26.31 -13.00 11.94
C ILE A 540 27.59 -12.93 12.77
N ARG A 541 28.06 -14.06 13.31
CA ARG A 541 29.33 -14.13 14.04
C ARG A 541 30.51 -13.86 13.09
N ALA A 542 30.52 -14.47 11.91
CA ALA A 542 31.55 -14.24 10.89
C ALA A 542 31.55 -12.78 10.41
N SER A 543 30.38 -12.21 10.12
CA SER A 543 30.24 -10.79 9.77
C SER A 543 30.76 -9.88 10.89
N ALA A 544 30.47 -10.19 12.16
CA ALA A 544 30.99 -9.43 13.29
C ALA A 544 32.52 -9.55 13.43
N TYR A 545 33.12 -10.70 13.14
CA TYR A 545 34.58 -10.87 13.11
C TYR A 545 35.23 -10.09 11.95
N GLU A 546 34.62 -10.12 10.76
CA GLU A 546 35.08 -9.35 9.60
C GLU A 546 35.12 -7.84 9.93
N ARG A 547 34.08 -7.30 10.57
CA ARG A 547 34.02 -5.90 11.02
C ARG A 547 35.09 -5.55 12.07
N GLN A 548 35.61 -6.53 12.78
CA GLN A 548 36.71 -6.40 13.73
C GLN A 548 38.10 -6.63 13.10
N GLY A 549 38.16 -6.93 11.79
CA GLY A 549 39.41 -7.27 11.09
C GLY A 549 39.95 -8.68 11.39
N GLN A 550 39.13 -9.56 11.96
CA GLN A 550 39.49 -10.92 12.37
C GLN A 550 39.14 -11.95 11.27
N TYR A 551 39.72 -11.80 10.08
CA TYR A 551 39.36 -12.57 8.88
C TYR A 551 39.68 -14.07 8.93
N GLN A 552 40.52 -14.53 9.86
CA GLN A 552 40.77 -15.98 10.03
C GLN A 552 39.69 -16.66 10.89
N GLN A 553 39.03 -15.89 11.74
CA GLN A 553 37.95 -16.33 12.62
C GLN A 553 36.59 -16.22 11.94
N ALA A 554 36.43 -15.21 11.07
CA ALA A 554 35.32 -15.10 10.12
C ALA A 554 35.36 -16.26 9.13
#